data_AF-A0A7X7HQT4-F1
#
_entry.id   AF-A0A7X7HQT4-F1
#
_cell.length_a   1.000
_cell.length_b   1.000
_cell.length_c   1.000
_cell.angle_alpha   90.00
_cell.angle_beta   90.00
_cell.angle_gamma   90.00
#
_symmetry.space_group_name_H-M   'P 1'
#
loop_
_entity.id
_entity.type
_entity.pdbx_description
1 polymer ?
#
loop_
_entity_poly.entity_id
_entity_poly.type
_entity_poly.pdbx_seq_one_letter_code
_entity_poly.pdbx_strand_id
1 'polypeptide(L)'
;MTVPGPAALGRGVIIEAGGAIPAPWIAAPVITIDDVVLKDPAASVARLHEHWSRRDPVVVELAVDPGRFRAPQTIEVPVWQLAPSAEPWFDRLHFLVWNNNYQARGNELIWWWSRKAVRVGAAESLDGAGDVTLADGSAAWIDGGPRRPPRWTLHRTWRRINGPRSRT
;
A
#
# COMPACT_ATOMS: atom_id res chain seq x y z
N MET A 1 -16.99 -8.75 -10.18
CA MET A 1 -15.78 -8.47 -9.36
C MET A 1 -15.70 -9.44 -8.19
N THR A 2 -14.69 -10.30 -8.13
CA THR A 2 -14.43 -11.08 -6.92
C THR A 2 -13.80 -10.13 -5.92
N VAL A 3 -14.57 -9.64 -4.95
CA VAL A 3 -14.05 -8.84 -3.83
C VAL A 3 -13.55 -9.83 -2.76
N PRO A 4 -12.34 -9.67 -2.21
CA PRO A 4 -11.38 -8.57 -2.40
C PRO A 4 -10.35 -8.80 -3.52
N GLY A 5 -10.51 -9.88 -4.29
CA GLY A 5 -9.53 -10.39 -5.24
C GLY A 5 -8.72 -11.54 -4.62
N PRO A 6 -7.61 -11.96 -5.26
CA PRO A 6 -6.78 -13.03 -4.75
C PRO A 6 -6.22 -12.71 -3.35
N ALA A 7 -6.28 -13.68 -2.43
CA ALA A 7 -5.76 -13.53 -1.07
C ALA A 7 -4.28 -13.12 -1.03
N ALA A 8 -3.49 -13.55 -2.02
CA ALA A 8 -2.08 -13.18 -2.16
C ALA A 8 -1.82 -11.66 -2.31
N LEU A 9 -2.85 -10.86 -2.64
CA LEU A 9 -2.73 -9.41 -2.73
C LEU A 9 -2.86 -8.73 -1.36
N GLY A 10 -3.43 -9.39 -0.35
CA GLY A 10 -3.50 -8.88 1.02
C GLY A 10 -4.27 -7.57 1.17
N ARG A 11 -5.29 -7.35 0.34
CA ARG A 11 -6.03 -6.08 0.32
C ARG A 11 -6.88 -5.94 1.57
N GLY A 12 -6.77 -4.82 2.27
CA GLY A 12 -7.64 -4.48 3.40
C GLY A 12 -8.82 -3.61 2.99
N VAL A 13 -9.45 -2.97 3.98
CA VAL A 13 -10.60 -2.09 3.78
C VAL A 13 -10.57 -0.92 4.77
N ILE A 14 -11.02 0.25 4.30
CA ILE A 14 -11.19 1.46 5.09
C ILE A 14 -12.67 1.61 5.42
N ILE A 15 -13.00 1.75 6.69
CA ILE A 15 -14.36 2.07 7.18
C ILE A 15 -14.37 3.42 7.90
N GLU A 16 -15.57 3.96 8.10
CA GLU A 16 -15.77 5.07 9.04
C GLU A 16 -15.77 4.53 10.47
N ALA A 17 -15.53 5.40 11.46
CA ALA A 17 -15.60 5.03 12.88
C ALA A 17 -16.94 4.38 13.24
N GLY A 18 -16.89 3.18 13.84
CA GLY A 18 -18.07 2.38 14.17
C GLY A 18 -18.82 1.82 12.95
N GLY A 19 -18.27 1.96 11.74
CA GLY A 19 -18.87 1.45 10.51
C GLY A 19 -18.91 -0.08 10.45
N ALA A 20 -19.84 -0.61 9.68
CA ALA A 20 -19.94 -2.05 9.47
C ALA A 20 -18.71 -2.57 8.71
N ILE A 21 -18.08 -3.62 9.25
CA ILE A 21 -16.97 -4.30 8.57
C ILE A 21 -17.55 -5.23 7.50
N PRO A 22 -17.18 -5.08 6.20
CA PRO A 22 -17.70 -5.97 5.17
C PRO A 22 -17.21 -7.41 5.36
N ALA A 23 -18.05 -8.38 5.00
CA ALA A 23 -17.83 -9.81 5.27
C ALA A 23 -16.43 -10.35 4.93
N PRO A 24 -15.76 -9.97 3.81
CA PRO A 24 -14.41 -10.47 3.51
C PRO A 24 -13.34 -10.11 4.54
N TRP A 25 -13.57 -9.07 5.36
CA TRP A 25 -12.61 -8.55 6.33
C TRP A 25 -13.09 -8.68 7.78
N ILE A 26 -14.19 -9.38 8.04
CA ILE A 26 -14.81 -9.45 9.38
C ILE A 26 -13.86 -10.01 10.46
N ALA A 27 -12.91 -10.86 10.05
CA ALA A 27 -11.90 -11.45 10.93
C ALA A 27 -10.54 -10.73 10.87
N ALA A 28 -10.40 -9.69 10.05
CA ALA A 28 -9.14 -8.97 9.89
C ALA A 28 -8.92 -8.01 11.09
N PRO A 29 -7.66 -7.77 11.49
CA PRO A 29 -7.36 -6.85 12.59
C PRO A 29 -7.83 -5.42 12.28
N VAL A 30 -8.46 -4.78 13.25
CA VAL A 30 -8.84 -3.37 13.18
C VAL A 30 -7.69 -2.49 13.67
N ILE A 31 -7.37 -1.46 12.90
CA ILE A 31 -6.42 -0.39 13.25
C ILE A 31 -7.17 0.93 13.11
N THR A 32 -7.48 1.56 14.25
CA THR A 32 -8.17 2.84 14.30
C THR A 32 -7.18 3.99 14.14
N ILE A 33 -7.50 4.93 13.26
CA ILE A 33 -6.75 6.18 13.06
C ILE A 33 -7.60 7.31 13.65
N ASP A 34 -7.19 7.77 14.83
CA ASP A 34 -7.86 8.80 15.61
C ASP A 34 -6.92 9.99 15.88
N ASP A 35 -7.36 10.93 16.73
CA ASP A 35 -6.55 12.08 17.15
C ASP A 35 -5.30 11.69 17.95
N VAL A 36 -5.28 10.53 18.62
CA VAL A 36 -4.10 10.05 19.35
C VAL A 36 -3.04 9.61 18.34
N VAL A 37 -3.45 8.88 17.31
CA VAL A 37 -2.56 8.47 16.21
C VAL A 37 -2.00 9.67 15.45
N LEU A 38 -2.79 10.72 15.21
CA LEU A 38 -2.28 11.91 14.54
C LEU A 38 -1.24 12.68 15.38
N LYS A 39 -1.27 12.56 16.71
CA LYS A 39 -0.26 13.17 17.60
C LYS A 39 1.04 12.35 17.66
N ASP A 40 0.93 11.03 17.67
CA ASP A 40 2.08 10.11 17.65
C ASP A 40 1.83 8.92 16.71
N PRO A 41 2.13 9.08 15.41
CA PRO A 41 1.75 8.10 14.38
C PRO A 41 2.66 6.88 14.33
N ALA A 42 3.83 6.89 14.99
CA ALA A 42 4.90 5.94 14.76
C ALA A 42 4.47 4.48 14.95
N ALA A 43 3.76 4.18 16.04
CA ALA A 43 3.31 2.82 16.35
C ALA A 43 2.27 2.30 15.35
N SER A 44 1.27 3.11 15.02
CA SER A 44 0.22 2.74 14.05
C SER A 44 0.78 2.57 12.64
N VAL A 45 1.71 3.45 12.24
CA VAL A 45 2.41 3.34 10.96
C VAL A 45 3.25 2.06 10.91
N ALA A 46 3.97 1.72 11.97
CA ALA A 46 4.75 0.48 12.03
C ALA A 46 3.86 -0.76 11.86
N ARG A 47 2.72 -0.81 12.57
CA ARG A 47 1.75 -1.92 12.49
C ARG A 47 1.12 -2.03 11.11
N LEU A 48 0.65 -0.91 10.53
CA LEU A 48 0.12 -0.88 9.17
C LEU A 48 1.16 -1.34 8.14
N HIS A 49 2.41 -0.91 8.31
CA HIS A 49 3.51 -1.29 7.43
C HIS A 49 3.82 -2.77 7.51
N GLU A 50 3.81 -3.37 8.71
CA GLU A 50 4.01 -4.79 8.89
C GLU A 50 2.94 -5.60 8.13
N HIS A 51 1.67 -5.29 8.35
CA HIS A 51 0.56 -5.95 7.65
C HIS A 51 0.65 -5.81 6.13
N TRP A 52 0.91 -4.60 5.65
CA TRP A 52 1.13 -4.33 4.23
C TRP A 52 2.30 -5.16 3.67
N SER A 53 3.42 -5.23 4.39
CA SER A 53 4.61 -5.98 3.96
C SER A 53 4.36 -7.49 3.86
N ARG A 54 3.55 -8.03 4.78
CA ARG A 54 3.23 -9.45 4.90
C ARG A 54 2.08 -9.90 4.00
N ARG A 55 1.40 -8.96 3.32
CA ARG A 55 0.14 -9.23 2.60
C ARG A 55 -0.98 -9.69 3.54
N ASP A 56 -0.95 -9.27 4.80
CA ASP A 56 -2.00 -9.55 5.77
C ASP A 56 -3.04 -8.43 5.70
N PRO A 57 -4.32 -8.72 5.39
CA PRO A 57 -5.34 -7.69 5.28
C PRO A 57 -5.66 -7.08 6.66
N VAL A 58 -6.03 -5.81 6.66
CA VAL A 58 -6.47 -5.06 7.85
C VAL A 58 -7.75 -4.29 7.58
N VAL A 59 -8.50 -4.00 8.63
CA VAL A 59 -9.55 -2.98 8.63
C VAL A 59 -8.93 -1.70 9.16
N VAL A 60 -8.90 -0.65 8.36
CA VAL A 60 -8.55 0.70 8.82
C VAL A 60 -9.82 1.42 9.19
N GLU A 61 -10.01 1.67 10.48
CA GLU A 61 -11.12 2.47 10.97
C GLU A 61 -10.70 3.94 11.03
N LEU A 62 -11.33 4.81 10.24
CA LEU A 62 -11.00 6.24 10.24
C LEU A 62 -11.95 7.01 11.17
N ALA A 63 -11.38 7.51 12.27
CA ALA A 63 -12.05 8.35 13.27
C ALA A 63 -11.62 9.83 13.20
N VAL A 64 -10.92 10.21 12.14
CA VAL A 64 -10.50 11.59 11.84
C VAL A 64 -10.80 11.93 10.39
N ASP A 65 -10.92 13.22 10.09
CA ASP A 65 -10.91 13.71 8.71
C ASP A 65 -9.57 13.33 8.03
N PRO A 66 -9.60 12.52 6.95
CA PRO A 66 -8.40 12.16 6.21
C PRO A 66 -7.67 13.35 5.58
N GLY A 67 -8.34 14.49 5.39
CA GLY A 67 -7.72 15.74 4.94
C GLY A 67 -6.58 16.19 5.85
N ARG A 68 -6.66 15.91 7.14
CA ARG A 68 -5.67 16.37 8.15
C ARG A 68 -4.29 15.76 7.96
N PHE A 69 -4.21 14.50 7.55
CA PHE A 69 -2.94 13.80 7.31
C PHE A 69 -2.65 13.58 5.82
N ARG A 70 -3.50 14.13 4.94
CA ARG A 70 -3.20 14.35 3.52
C ARG A 70 -2.62 15.74 3.27
N ALA A 71 -2.91 16.71 4.14
CA ALA A 71 -2.42 18.07 4.02
C ALA A 71 -0.87 18.08 4.02
N PRO A 72 -0.24 18.82 3.09
CA PRO A 72 1.21 18.95 3.06
C PRO A 72 1.78 19.36 4.42
N GLN A 73 2.86 18.70 4.85
CA GLN A 73 3.55 19.00 6.09
C GLN A 73 4.88 19.71 5.79
N THR A 74 5.30 20.57 6.71
CA THR A 74 6.65 21.15 6.71
C THR A 74 7.40 20.60 7.91
N ILE A 75 8.60 20.05 7.66
CA ILE A 75 9.52 19.65 8.71
C ILE A 75 10.50 20.81 8.90
N GLU A 76 10.37 21.55 9.99
CA GLU A 76 11.13 22.79 10.23
C GLU A 76 12.58 22.56 10.72
N VAL A 77 12.97 21.29 10.89
CA VAL A 77 14.33 20.92 11.29
C VAL A 77 15.29 21.15 10.11
N PRO A 78 16.40 21.89 10.28
CA PRO A 78 17.41 22.03 9.24
C PRO A 78 17.87 20.66 8.75
N VAL A 79 18.07 20.51 7.44
CA VAL A 79 18.36 19.20 6.81
C VAL A 79 19.55 18.48 7.46
N TRP A 80 20.59 19.21 7.84
CA TRP A 80 21.79 18.65 8.50
C TRP A 80 21.58 18.29 9.98
N GLN A 81 20.42 18.60 10.56
CA GLN A 81 20.02 18.22 11.93
C GLN A 81 18.94 17.14 11.94
N LEU A 82 18.46 16.69 10.77
CA LEU A 82 17.48 15.61 10.70
C LEU A 82 18.08 14.32 11.25
N ALA A 83 17.41 13.74 12.24
CA ALA A 83 17.75 12.42 12.74
C ALA A 83 17.55 11.36 11.65
N PRO A 84 18.31 10.25 11.67
CA PRO A 84 18.05 9.11 10.77
C PRO A 84 16.65 8.51 10.90
N SER A 85 15.99 8.74 12.05
CA SER A 85 14.61 8.34 12.33
C SER A 85 13.57 9.39 11.93
N ALA A 86 13.97 10.52 11.35
CA ALA A 86 13.04 11.52 10.87
C ALA A 86 12.25 10.93 9.69
N GLU A 87 10.93 10.96 9.79
CA GLU A 87 10.02 10.38 8.80
C GLU A 87 8.92 11.40 8.49
N PRO A 88 8.51 11.55 7.22
CA PRO A 88 7.29 12.24 6.85
C PRO A 88 6.07 11.38 7.25
N TRP A 89 5.77 11.35 8.55
CA TRP A 89 4.81 10.39 9.12
C TRP A 89 3.42 10.45 8.49
N PHE A 90 2.92 11.63 8.14
CA PHE A 90 1.60 11.79 7.52
C PHE A 90 1.59 11.29 6.08
N ASP A 91 2.66 11.49 5.31
CA ASP A 91 2.80 10.89 3.98
C ASP A 91 2.83 9.36 4.06
N ARG A 92 3.58 8.81 5.02
CA ARG A 92 3.66 7.36 5.24
C ARG A 92 2.33 6.77 5.71
N LEU A 93 1.63 7.45 6.62
CA LEU A 93 0.29 7.07 7.08
C LEU A 93 -0.72 7.11 5.93
N HIS A 94 -0.78 8.21 5.17
CA HIS A 94 -1.66 8.34 4.01
C HIS A 94 -1.36 7.28 2.95
N PHE A 95 -0.09 6.99 2.68
CA PHE A 95 0.29 5.88 1.79
C PHE A 95 -0.30 4.56 2.29
N LEU A 96 -0.03 4.17 3.55
CA LEU A 96 -0.44 2.86 4.07
C LEU A 96 -1.97 2.70 4.17
N VAL A 97 -2.69 3.78 4.47
CA VAL A 97 -4.16 3.72 4.55
C VAL A 97 -4.81 3.53 3.17
N TRP A 98 -4.32 4.16 2.09
CA TRP A 98 -4.99 4.07 0.78
C TRP A 98 -4.37 3.05 -0.18
N ASN A 99 -3.07 2.75 -0.06
CA ASN A 99 -2.37 2.10 -1.17
C ASN A 99 -2.84 0.67 -1.44
N ASN A 100 -3.24 -0.10 -0.42
CA ASN A 100 -3.72 -1.48 -0.58
C ASN A 100 -5.08 -1.77 0.07
N ASN A 101 -5.93 -0.75 0.24
CA ASN A 101 -7.22 -0.91 0.89
C ASN A 101 -8.39 -0.46 0.01
N TYR A 102 -9.48 -1.22 0.04
CA TYR A 102 -10.77 -0.75 -0.49
C TYR A 102 -11.29 0.40 0.38
N GLN A 103 -12.05 1.31 -0.18
CA GLN A 103 -12.83 2.27 0.59
C GLN A 103 -14.26 1.77 0.74
N ALA A 104 -14.70 1.53 1.97
CA ALA A 104 -16.07 1.18 2.34
C ALA A 104 -16.74 2.26 3.20
N ARG A 105 -16.33 3.53 2.99
CA ARG A 105 -16.96 4.69 3.63
C ARG A 105 -18.19 5.08 2.83
N GLY A 106 -19.35 5.13 3.47
CA GLY A 106 -20.65 5.31 2.81
C GLY A 106 -21.27 3.98 2.36
N ASN A 107 -22.01 4.00 1.25
CA ASN A 107 -22.79 2.85 0.75
C ASN A 107 -22.11 2.09 -0.41
N GLU A 108 -20.89 2.46 -0.79
CA GLU A 108 -20.17 1.85 -1.91
C GLU A 108 -18.80 1.31 -1.47
N LEU A 109 -18.47 0.12 -1.98
CA LEU A 109 -17.15 -0.49 -1.82
C LEU A 109 -16.29 -0.18 -3.04
N ILE A 110 -15.30 0.69 -2.88
CA ILE A 110 -14.55 1.27 -3.99
C ILE A 110 -13.10 0.78 -3.96
N TRP A 111 -12.66 0.16 -5.06
CA TRP A 111 -11.24 0.00 -5.37
C TRP A 111 -10.76 1.19 -6.21
N TRP A 112 -10.12 2.17 -5.57
CA TRP A 112 -9.72 3.40 -6.25
C TRP A 112 -8.72 3.18 -7.38
N TRP A 113 -7.95 2.09 -7.35
CA TRP A 113 -6.96 1.79 -8.37
C TRP A 113 -7.59 1.39 -9.71
N SER A 114 -8.68 0.61 -9.71
CA SER A 114 -9.48 0.37 -10.93
C SER A 114 -10.00 1.68 -11.50
N ARG A 115 -10.59 2.55 -10.66
CA ARG A 115 -11.11 3.85 -11.10
C ARG A 115 -10.02 4.74 -11.72
N LYS A 116 -8.82 4.75 -11.14
CA LYS A 116 -7.67 5.48 -11.68
C LYS A 116 -7.18 4.88 -12.99
N ALA A 117 -7.09 3.55 -13.09
CA ALA A 117 -6.67 2.85 -14.29
C ALA A 117 -7.64 3.09 -15.46
N VAL A 118 -8.95 3.02 -15.20
CA VAL A 118 -9.98 3.33 -16.20
C VAL A 118 -9.85 4.78 -16.69
N ARG A 119 -9.61 5.73 -15.78
CA ARG A 119 -9.40 7.13 -16.15
C ARG A 119 -8.20 7.36 -17.08
N VAL A 120 -7.18 6.49 -17.03
CA VAL A 120 -5.99 6.57 -17.91
C VAL A 120 -6.06 5.62 -19.10
N GLY A 121 -7.23 5.03 -19.39
CA GLY A 121 -7.49 4.27 -20.61
C GLY A 121 -7.58 2.75 -20.47
N ALA A 122 -7.55 2.20 -19.25
CA ALA A 122 -7.88 0.78 -19.05
C ALA A 122 -9.39 0.54 -19.22
N ALA A 123 -9.79 -0.67 -19.57
CA ALA A 123 -11.20 -1.07 -19.56
C ALA A 123 -11.59 -1.64 -18.19
N GLU A 124 -12.85 -1.45 -17.80
CA GLU A 124 -13.41 -2.05 -16.58
C GLU A 124 -13.49 -3.58 -16.72
N SER A 125 -13.10 -4.32 -15.68
CA SER A 125 -13.28 -5.78 -15.66
C SER A 125 -14.71 -6.12 -15.23
N LEU A 126 -15.47 -6.72 -16.13
CA LEU A 126 -16.88 -7.07 -15.92
C LEU A 126 -17.06 -8.50 -15.37
N ASP A 127 -16.10 -9.38 -15.63
CA ASP A 127 -16.15 -10.82 -15.30
C ASP A 127 -15.50 -11.16 -13.94
N GLY A 128 -14.78 -10.21 -13.33
CA GLY A 128 -14.06 -10.43 -12.08
C GLY A 128 -12.78 -11.28 -12.23
N ALA A 129 -12.30 -11.49 -13.45
CA ALA A 129 -11.01 -12.12 -13.73
C ALA A 129 -9.82 -11.20 -13.37
N GLY A 130 -10.07 -9.91 -13.18
CA GLY A 130 -9.10 -8.90 -12.79
C GLY A 130 -9.75 -7.66 -12.18
N ASP A 131 -8.93 -6.64 -11.94
CA ASP A 131 -9.39 -5.29 -11.59
C ASP A 131 -9.74 -4.46 -12.83
N VAL A 132 -9.05 -4.73 -13.94
CA VAL A 132 -9.18 -4.06 -15.24
C VAL A 132 -8.86 -5.03 -16.38
N THR A 133 -9.27 -4.65 -17.60
CA THR A 133 -8.89 -5.31 -18.85
C THR A 133 -7.91 -4.43 -19.61
N LEU A 134 -6.82 -5.03 -20.08
CA LEU A 134 -5.77 -4.37 -20.87
C LEU A 134 -6.16 -4.28 -22.35
N ALA A 135 -5.40 -3.50 -23.13
CA ALA A 135 -5.68 -3.25 -24.54
C ALA A 135 -5.64 -4.52 -25.42
N ASP A 136 -4.90 -5.55 -25.00
CA ASP A 136 -4.83 -6.85 -25.67
C ASP A 136 -5.98 -7.81 -25.25
N GLY A 137 -6.93 -7.32 -24.44
CA GLY A 137 -8.06 -8.09 -23.93
C GLY A 137 -7.75 -8.93 -22.69
N SER A 138 -6.50 -8.95 -22.22
CA SER A 138 -6.13 -9.71 -21.02
C SER A 138 -6.62 -9.03 -19.72
N ALA A 139 -6.96 -9.84 -18.72
CA ALA A 139 -7.32 -9.35 -17.39
C ALA A 139 -6.07 -9.07 -16.56
N ALA A 140 -6.07 -7.96 -15.82
CA ALA A 140 -4.97 -7.56 -14.94
C ALA A 140 -5.45 -7.22 -13.53
N TRP A 141 -4.64 -7.60 -12.54
CA TRP A 141 -4.79 -7.21 -11.14
C TRP A 141 -3.87 -6.03 -10.84
N ILE A 142 -4.39 -5.02 -10.17
CA ILE A 142 -3.59 -3.88 -9.71
C ILE A 142 -3.12 -4.15 -8.28
N ASP A 143 -1.81 -4.19 -8.11
CA ASP A 143 -1.20 -4.50 -6.82
C ASP A 143 -0.86 -3.21 -6.05
N GLY A 144 -1.53 -3.00 -4.92
CA GLY A 144 -1.24 -1.95 -3.95
C GLY A 144 -0.25 -2.36 -2.86
N GLY A 145 0.19 -3.62 -2.86
CA GLY A 145 1.11 -4.17 -1.89
C GLY A 145 2.58 -3.77 -2.13
N PRO A 146 3.49 -4.28 -1.30
CA PRO A 146 4.92 -4.09 -1.48
C PRO A 146 5.36 -4.63 -2.83
N ARG A 147 6.13 -3.82 -3.56
CA ARG A 147 6.83 -4.31 -4.75
C ARG A 147 7.70 -5.48 -4.32
N ARG A 148 7.58 -6.62 -5.01
CA ARG A 148 8.58 -7.67 -4.86
C ARG A 148 9.94 -7.07 -5.20
N PRO A 149 11.02 -7.43 -4.48
CA PRO A 149 12.35 -7.07 -4.95
C PRO A 149 12.44 -7.53 -6.42
N PRO A 150 13.02 -6.72 -7.32
CA PRO A 150 13.25 -7.16 -8.68
C PRO A 150 13.95 -8.52 -8.59
N ARG A 151 13.44 -9.49 -9.36
CA ARG A 151 14.08 -10.80 -9.47
C ARG A 151 15.40 -10.57 -10.19
N TRP A 152 16.45 -10.23 -9.44
CA TRP A 152 17.80 -10.25 -9.94
C TRP A 152 18.15 -11.71 -10.17
N THR A 153 17.90 -12.19 -11.40
CA THR A 153 18.59 -13.38 -11.89
C THR A 153 20.05 -12.98 -12.02
N LEU A 154 20.82 -13.11 -10.93
CA LEU A 154 22.27 -13.02 -11.00
C LEU A 154 22.75 -14.16 -11.90
N HIS A 155 22.95 -13.88 -13.18
CA HIS A 155 23.86 -14.68 -13.99
C HIS A 155 25.24 -14.51 -13.34
N ARG A 156 25.59 -15.42 -12.41
CA ARG A 156 26.93 -15.50 -11.84
C ARG A 156 27.90 -15.95 -12.93
N THR A 157 28.39 -15.01 -13.71
CA THR A 157 29.66 -15.12 -14.43
C THR A 157 30.53 -13.93 -14.10
N TRP A 158 30.93 -13.82 -12.83
CA TRP A 158 32.16 -13.12 -12.49
C TRP A 158 33.33 -14.01 -12.95
N ARG A 159 33.83 -13.81 -14.18
CA ARG A 159 35.19 -14.25 -14.51
C ARG A 159 36.15 -13.33 -13.76
N ARG A 160 36.94 -13.92 -12.86
CA ARG A 160 38.11 -13.28 -12.24
C ARG A 160 39.05 -12.81 -13.37
N ILE A 161 39.15 -11.51 -13.60
CA ILE A 161 40.25 -10.94 -14.37
C ILE A 161 41.35 -10.63 -13.35
N ASN A 162 42.11 -11.65 -12.96
CA ASN A 162 43.41 -11.47 -12.32
C ASN A 162 44.33 -12.51 -12.93
N GLY A 163 44.97 -12.14 -14.04
CA GLY A 163 46.14 -12.86 -14.55
C GLY A 163 47.32 -12.68 -13.57
N PRO A 164 48.24 -13.65 -13.51
CA PRO A 164 49.38 -13.57 -12.61
C PRO A 164 50.30 -12.42 -13.03
N ARG A 165 50.59 -11.50 -12.10
CA ARG A 165 51.71 -10.56 -12.24
C ARG A 165 52.99 -11.36 -12.04
N SER A 166 53.70 -11.64 -13.12
CA SER A 166 55.09 -12.07 -13.08
C SER A 166 55.93 -10.94 -12.46
N ARG A 167 56.60 -11.25 -11.35
CA ARG A 167 57.72 -10.45 -10.84
C ARG A 167 58.99 -10.97 -11.52
N THR A 168 59.65 -10.09 -12.26
CA THR A 168 61.09 -10.13 -12.57
C THR A 168 61.62 -8.76 -12.26
#